data_AF-A0A953ATQ3-F1
#
_entry.id   AF-A0A953ATQ3-F1
#
_cell.length_a   1.000
_cell.length_b   1.000
_cell.length_c   1.000
_cell.angle_alpha   90.00
_cell.angle_beta   90.00
_cell.angle_gamma   90.00
#
_symmetry.space_group_name_H-M   'P 1'
#
loop_
_entity.id
_entity.type
_entity.pdbx_description
1 polymer ?
#
loop_
_entity_poly.entity_id
_entity_poly.type
_entity_poly.pdbx_seq_one_letter_code
_entity_poly.pdbx_strand_id
1 'polypeptide(L)'
;MTFRSAVLLLVFPALSGAGCAFGPGEPFGTISPTLSARVDQDSGFTRLATGYEVRITAATFGVDALRLVGTTDEGSGQTLLEIPAGVPLIALSDDPEAVGTVPLTCDPSCGVDRGQLEAVQADLTSFEVVAEVRDSQTPARIAAGTYTVHFVASSSAEGRPLKTAVSLPFDEQHFPHVALDAALVGTPQMFEGVDFAALTGTTLDATQNTAARDAVLEAFAATALDVHTRRSP
;
A
#
# COMPACT_ATOMS: atom_id res chain seq x y z
N MET A 1 39.89 23.97 77.31
CA MET A 1 38.73 23.11 77.01
C MET A 1 38.57 23.05 75.50
N THR A 2 38.97 21.94 74.90
CA THR A 2 38.97 21.63 73.47
C THR A 2 37.62 21.07 73.05
N PHE A 3 36.89 21.75 72.15
CA PHE A 3 35.68 21.19 71.52
C PHE A 3 36.06 20.54 70.18
N ARG A 4 35.79 19.23 70.09
CA ARG A 4 35.99 18.37 68.92
C ARG A 4 34.79 18.45 67.98
N SER A 5 35.10 18.32 66.69
CA SER A 5 34.25 18.23 65.52
C SER A 5 33.12 17.20 65.59
N ALA A 6 32.01 17.50 64.89
CA ALA A 6 31.20 16.52 64.17
C ALA A 6 30.52 17.23 62.98
N VAL A 7 31.15 17.18 61.81
CA VAL A 7 30.54 17.58 60.53
C VAL A 7 29.81 16.35 59.99
N LEU A 8 28.49 16.38 60.06
CA LEU A 8 27.60 15.35 59.52
C LEU A 8 27.47 15.56 58.01
N LEU A 9 28.22 14.81 57.22
CA LEU A 9 28.20 14.84 55.76
C LEU A 9 27.06 13.93 55.27
N LEU A 10 25.92 14.55 54.95
CA LEU A 10 24.74 13.89 54.37
C LEU A 10 25.05 13.55 52.89
N VAL A 11 25.43 12.30 52.64
CA VAL A 11 25.56 11.75 51.29
C VAL A 11 24.16 11.37 50.79
N PHE A 12 23.55 12.24 50.00
CA PHE A 12 22.38 11.92 49.21
C PHE A 12 22.82 11.02 48.03
N PRO A 13 22.31 9.79 47.88
CA PRO A 13 22.49 9.06 46.64
C PRO A 13 21.64 9.75 45.59
N ALA A 14 22.30 10.39 44.62
CA ALA A 14 21.65 10.76 43.37
C ALA A 14 21.17 9.47 42.71
N LEU A 15 19.87 9.18 42.85
CA LEU A 15 19.18 8.29 41.91
C LEU A 15 19.20 9.00 40.56
N SER A 16 20.27 8.78 39.81
CA SER A 16 20.28 8.95 38.36
C SER A 16 19.27 7.94 37.82
N GLY A 17 18.01 8.37 37.72
CA GLY A 17 17.04 7.68 36.87
C GLY A 17 17.65 7.63 35.48
N ALA A 18 18.08 6.43 35.07
CA ALA A 18 18.37 6.13 33.69
C ALA A 18 17.04 6.19 32.93
N GLY A 19 16.57 7.40 32.65
CA GLY A 19 15.69 7.61 31.51
C GLY A 19 16.53 7.25 30.30
N CYS A 20 16.14 6.20 29.58
CA CYS A 20 16.72 5.84 28.30
C CYS A 20 16.51 7.01 27.34
N ALA A 21 17.42 7.97 27.34
CA ALA A 21 17.52 8.96 26.28
C ALA A 21 18.02 8.18 25.06
N PHE A 22 17.12 7.92 24.10
CA PHE A 22 17.48 7.44 22.78
C PHE A 22 18.72 8.20 22.28
N GLY A 23 19.74 7.48 21.82
CA GLY A 23 20.93 8.12 21.26
C GLY A 23 20.55 8.94 20.04
N PRO A 24 21.28 10.04 19.73
CA PRO A 24 21.07 10.76 18.48
C PRO A 24 21.31 9.81 17.29
N GLY A 25 20.26 9.57 16.50
CA GLY A 25 20.30 8.73 15.30
C GLY A 25 19.85 7.28 15.48
N GLU A 26 19.35 6.86 16.66
CA GLU A 26 18.63 5.58 16.78
C GLU A 26 17.17 5.75 16.33
N PRO A 27 16.64 4.83 15.49
CA PRO A 27 15.26 4.91 15.04
C PRO A 27 14.30 4.78 16.24
N PHE A 28 13.13 5.39 16.16
CA PHE A 28 12.13 5.31 17.21
C PHE A 28 11.41 3.94 17.24
N GLY A 29 11.32 3.29 16.08
CA GLY A 29 10.77 1.94 15.94
C GLY A 29 11.28 1.23 14.69
N THR A 30 10.86 -0.03 14.51
CA THR A 30 11.21 -0.82 13.31
C THR A 30 9.96 -1.38 12.66
N ILE A 31 9.93 -1.33 11.34
CA ILE A 31 8.83 -1.86 10.53
C ILE A 31 9.26 -3.14 9.83
N SER A 32 8.38 -4.14 9.80
CA SER A 32 8.51 -5.35 8.99
C SER A 32 7.47 -5.29 7.87
N PRO A 33 7.85 -4.78 6.69
CA PRO A 33 6.94 -4.62 5.56
C PRO A 33 6.74 -5.94 4.78
N THR A 34 5.49 -6.25 4.48
CA THR A 34 5.09 -7.30 3.54
C THR A 34 4.24 -6.67 2.46
N LEU A 35 4.51 -7.00 1.20
CA LEU A 35 3.69 -6.59 0.07
C LEU A 35 3.04 -7.81 -0.57
N SER A 36 1.74 -7.74 -0.81
CA SER A 36 0.99 -8.79 -1.49
C SER A 36 0.09 -8.24 -2.61
N ALA A 37 -0.39 -9.11 -3.49
CA ALA A 37 -1.39 -8.75 -4.49
C ALA A 37 -2.50 -9.80 -4.57
N ARG A 38 -3.76 -9.35 -4.58
CA ARG A 38 -4.93 -10.22 -4.64
C ARG A 38 -6.02 -9.64 -5.55
N VAL A 39 -6.91 -10.50 -6.01
CA VAL A 39 -8.17 -10.10 -6.63
C VAL A 39 -9.28 -10.31 -5.58
N ASP A 40 -10.06 -9.27 -5.33
CA ASP A 40 -11.24 -9.36 -4.46
C ASP A 40 -12.50 -9.45 -5.32
N GLN A 41 -12.89 -10.69 -5.57
CA GLN A 41 -14.13 -11.03 -6.26
C GLN A 41 -14.65 -12.38 -5.77
N ASP A 42 -15.94 -12.60 -5.91
CA ASP A 42 -16.52 -13.93 -5.77
C ASP A 42 -16.13 -14.80 -6.99
N SER A 43 -16.21 -16.13 -6.85
CA SER A 43 -15.88 -17.11 -7.92
C SER A 43 -16.64 -16.97 -9.26
N GLY A 44 -17.51 -15.98 -9.39
CA GLY A 44 -18.38 -15.75 -10.54
C GLY A 44 -18.20 -14.38 -11.16
N PHE A 45 -19.22 -13.96 -11.92
CA PHE A 45 -19.30 -12.62 -12.46
C PHE A 45 -19.89 -11.66 -11.42
N THR A 46 -19.26 -10.51 -11.25
CA THR A 46 -19.80 -9.38 -10.49
C THR A 46 -20.53 -8.45 -11.43
N ARG A 47 -21.78 -8.12 -11.09
CA ARG A 47 -22.60 -7.18 -11.86
C ARG A 47 -22.27 -5.74 -11.49
N LEU A 48 -21.95 -4.94 -12.49
CA LEU A 48 -21.73 -3.50 -12.40
C LEU A 48 -23.06 -2.75 -12.53
N ALA A 49 -23.11 -1.49 -12.08
CA ALA A 49 -24.31 -0.65 -12.20
C ALA A 49 -24.62 -0.31 -13.67
N THR A 50 -23.61 -0.30 -14.54
CA THR A 50 -23.73 -0.19 -16.01
C THR A 50 -24.45 -1.38 -16.67
N GLY A 51 -24.72 -2.46 -15.92
CA GLY A 51 -25.37 -3.67 -16.39
C GLY A 51 -24.42 -4.68 -17.04
N TYR A 52 -23.13 -4.36 -17.14
CA TYR A 52 -22.12 -5.34 -17.49
C TYR A 52 -21.84 -6.26 -16.30
N GLU A 53 -21.37 -7.45 -16.61
CA GLU A 53 -20.94 -8.46 -15.66
C GLU A 53 -19.48 -8.78 -15.94
N VAL A 54 -18.63 -8.65 -14.92
CA VAL A 54 -17.18 -8.77 -15.04
C VAL A 54 -16.66 -9.86 -14.11
N ARG A 55 -15.72 -10.66 -14.63
CA ARG A 55 -14.92 -11.61 -13.86
C ARG A 55 -13.46 -11.39 -14.20
N ILE A 56 -12.66 -10.93 -13.24
CA ILE A 56 -11.20 -10.87 -13.40
C ILE A 56 -10.67 -12.31 -13.40
N THR A 57 -9.77 -12.64 -14.31
CA THR A 57 -9.16 -13.99 -14.40
C THR A 57 -7.68 -13.98 -14.08
N ALA A 58 -7.02 -12.83 -14.26
CA ALA A 58 -5.63 -12.62 -13.87
C ALA A 58 -5.36 -11.15 -13.63
N ALA A 59 -4.49 -10.86 -12.67
CA ALA A 59 -3.95 -9.52 -12.45
C ALA A 59 -2.45 -9.61 -12.12
N THR A 60 -1.65 -8.71 -12.66
CA THR A 60 -0.23 -8.55 -12.34
C THR A 60 0.06 -7.09 -12.06
N PHE A 61 0.78 -6.83 -10.97
CA PHE A 61 1.10 -5.49 -10.50
C PHE A 61 2.62 -5.34 -10.39
N GLY A 62 3.16 -4.28 -10.99
CA GLY A 62 4.55 -3.86 -10.77
C GLY A 62 4.58 -2.73 -9.76
N VAL A 63 5.34 -2.90 -8.67
CA VAL A 63 5.60 -1.83 -7.69
C VAL A 63 7.09 -1.57 -7.63
N ASP A 64 7.45 -0.29 -7.77
CA ASP A 64 8.85 0.14 -7.61
C ASP A 64 9.21 0.24 -6.13
N ALA A 65 8.40 0.99 -5.38
CA ALA A 65 8.63 1.26 -3.96
C ALA A 65 7.33 1.41 -3.17
N LEU A 66 7.42 1.15 -1.86
CA LEU A 66 6.48 1.62 -0.86
C LEU A 66 7.09 2.79 -0.11
N ARG A 67 6.35 3.90 -0.01
CA ARG A 67 6.74 5.07 0.78
C ARG A 67 5.84 5.21 1.99
N LEU A 68 6.46 5.36 3.15
CA LEU A 68 5.81 5.75 4.39
C LEU A 68 5.83 7.27 4.46
N VAL A 69 4.64 7.86 4.51
CA VAL A 69 4.47 9.31 4.50
C VAL A 69 3.88 9.74 5.83
N GLY A 70 4.45 10.78 6.43
CA GLY A 70 4.00 11.25 7.72
C GLY A 70 4.46 12.65 8.07
N THR A 71 4.33 12.97 9.36
CA THR A 71 4.74 14.25 9.94
C THR A 71 6.08 14.13 10.65
N THR A 72 6.94 15.12 10.41
CA THR A 72 8.17 15.37 11.16
C THR A 72 8.11 16.77 11.77
N ASP A 73 9.15 17.15 12.52
CA ASP A 73 9.34 18.52 13.01
C ASP A 73 9.43 19.56 11.88
N GLU A 74 9.71 19.11 10.64
CA GLU A 74 9.82 19.94 9.45
C GLU A 74 8.49 20.14 8.71
N GLY A 75 7.45 19.36 9.03
CA GLY A 75 6.10 19.48 8.45
C GLY A 75 5.40 18.15 8.16
N SER A 76 4.18 18.22 7.61
CA SER A 76 3.41 17.06 7.17
C SER A 76 3.71 16.64 5.73
N GLY A 77 3.38 15.40 5.38
CA GLY A 77 3.57 14.87 4.02
C GLY A 77 5.01 14.50 3.66
N GLN A 78 5.90 14.36 4.65
CA GLN A 78 7.29 13.97 4.43
C GLN A 78 7.41 12.46 4.23
N THR A 79 8.29 12.03 3.33
CA THR A 79 8.67 10.61 3.22
C THR A 79 9.54 10.26 4.41
N LEU A 80 9.02 9.43 5.31
CA LEU A 80 9.71 8.93 6.49
C LEU A 80 10.60 7.74 6.17
N LEU A 81 10.15 6.89 5.25
CA LEU A 81 10.87 5.69 4.83
C LEU A 81 10.44 5.34 3.40
N GLU A 82 11.39 4.94 2.58
CA GLU A 82 11.17 4.38 1.26
C GLU A 82 11.70 2.95 1.22
N ILE A 83 10.88 2.03 0.75
CA ILE A 83 11.13 0.60 0.78
C ILE A 83 11.07 0.10 -0.66
N PRO A 84 12.21 -0.27 -1.28
CA PRO A 84 12.19 -0.80 -2.63
C PRO A 84 11.45 -2.13 -2.66
N ALA A 85 10.54 -2.26 -3.61
CA ALA A 85 9.87 -3.53 -3.93
C ALA A 85 10.56 -4.18 -5.14
N GLY A 86 10.64 -3.47 -6.27
CA GLY A 86 11.35 -3.90 -7.47
C GLY A 86 10.90 -5.25 -8.03
N VAL A 87 9.69 -5.71 -7.69
CA VAL A 87 9.18 -7.04 -8.03
C VAL A 87 7.76 -6.98 -8.61
N PRO A 88 7.48 -7.76 -9.67
CA PRO A 88 6.12 -7.98 -10.11
C PRO A 88 5.40 -8.93 -9.15
N LEU A 89 4.16 -8.61 -8.82
CA LEU A 89 3.27 -9.41 -7.98
C LEU A 89 2.15 -9.97 -8.85
N ILE A 90 1.94 -11.28 -8.74
CA ILE A 90 0.89 -11.99 -9.48
C ILE A 90 -0.30 -12.19 -8.53
N ALA A 91 -1.49 -11.89 -9.03
CA ALA A 91 -2.75 -12.13 -8.36
C ALA A 91 -3.65 -12.94 -9.31
N LEU A 92 -4.05 -14.13 -8.87
CA LEU A 92 -5.02 -14.96 -9.58
C LEU A 92 -6.36 -14.88 -8.86
N SER A 93 -7.44 -14.79 -9.62
CA SER A 93 -8.79 -14.78 -9.06
C SER A 93 -9.25 -16.13 -8.55
N ASP A 94 -8.79 -17.20 -9.21
CA ASP A 94 -9.32 -18.55 -9.02
C ASP A 94 -8.52 -19.33 -7.96
N ASP A 95 -7.40 -18.75 -7.50
CA ASP A 95 -6.52 -19.34 -6.49
C ASP A 95 -6.05 -18.26 -5.49
N PRO A 96 -6.70 -18.16 -4.32
CA PRO A 96 -6.29 -17.22 -3.28
C PRO A 96 -4.95 -17.59 -2.61
N GLU A 97 -4.45 -18.82 -2.77
CA GLU A 97 -3.12 -19.23 -2.30
C GLU A 97 -2.01 -18.87 -3.30
N ALA A 98 -2.37 -18.59 -4.57
CA ALA A 98 -1.46 -18.09 -5.58
C ALA A 98 -1.16 -16.58 -5.48
N VAL A 99 -1.63 -15.92 -4.42
CA VAL A 99 -1.33 -14.52 -4.10
C VAL A 99 0.18 -14.35 -3.92
N GLY A 100 0.80 -13.60 -4.84
CA GLY A 100 2.20 -13.19 -4.71
C GLY A 100 2.36 -12.38 -3.43
N THR A 101 3.14 -12.90 -2.48
CA THR A 101 3.49 -12.22 -1.22
C THR A 101 5.00 -12.14 -1.12
N VAL A 102 5.52 -10.94 -0.91
CA VAL A 102 6.96 -10.68 -0.85
C VAL A 102 7.27 -9.88 0.43
N PRO A 103 8.09 -10.41 1.35
CA PRO A 103 8.65 -9.60 2.43
C PRO A 103 9.62 -8.58 1.82
N LEU A 104 9.50 -7.32 2.22
CA LEU A 104 10.39 -6.27 1.73
C LEU A 104 11.56 -6.07 2.69
N THR A 105 12.73 -5.78 2.13
CA THR A 105 13.94 -5.50 2.90
C THR A 105 14.32 -4.04 2.75
N CYS A 106 14.55 -3.35 3.87
CA CYS A 106 15.08 -1.99 3.83
C CYS A 106 16.60 -2.01 4.01
N ASP A 107 17.31 -1.21 3.22
CA ASP A 107 18.75 -0.97 3.33
C ASP A 107 18.97 0.54 3.56
N PRO A 108 19.66 0.99 4.64
CA PRO A 108 20.37 0.20 5.65
C PRO A 108 19.49 -0.33 6.79
N SER A 109 18.28 0.19 6.98
CA SER A 109 17.37 -0.30 8.03
C SER A 109 15.91 0.06 7.74
N CYS A 110 14.96 -0.70 8.30
CA CYS A 110 13.54 -0.33 8.34
C CYS A 110 13.22 0.51 9.59
N GLY A 111 14.20 1.28 10.06
CA GLY A 111 14.05 2.20 11.15
C GLY A 111 13.17 3.38 10.73
N VAL A 112 12.21 3.73 11.57
CA VAL A 112 11.41 4.95 11.38
C VAL A 112 11.74 5.93 12.48
N ASP A 113 11.98 7.18 12.09
CA ASP A 113 12.20 8.28 13.02
C ASP A 113 10.91 8.61 13.78
N ARG A 114 11.07 9.38 14.85
CA ARG A 114 9.94 9.86 15.63
C ARG A 114 9.10 10.80 14.75
N GLY A 115 7.88 10.37 14.44
CA GLY A 115 6.92 11.09 13.62
C GLY A 115 5.57 10.36 13.63
N GLN A 116 4.51 11.01 13.16
CA GLN A 116 3.23 10.30 12.96
C GLN A 116 3.17 9.82 11.52
N LEU A 117 3.08 8.50 11.32
CA LEU A 117 2.72 7.97 10.00
C LEU A 117 1.30 8.41 9.69
N GLU A 118 1.11 9.02 8.53
CA GLU A 118 -0.19 9.48 8.04
C GLU A 118 -0.71 8.61 6.90
N ALA A 119 0.19 8.08 6.07
CA ALA A 119 -0.17 7.33 4.90
C ALA A 119 0.92 6.35 4.47
N VAL A 120 0.49 5.34 3.72
CA VAL A 120 1.36 4.50 2.91
C VAL A 120 1.04 4.77 1.46
N GLN A 121 2.10 4.89 0.67
CA GLN A 121 2.06 5.12 -0.75
C GLN A 121 2.76 3.97 -1.47
N ALA A 122 2.18 3.48 -2.57
CA ALA A 122 2.81 2.51 -3.46
C ALA A 122 3.00 3.14 -4.84
N ASP A 123 4.22 3.08 -5.36
CA ASP A 123 4.55 3.59 -6.68
C ASP A 123 4.40 2.49 -7.72
N LEU A 124 3.25 2.49 -8.37
CA LEU A 124 2.89 1.51 -9.39
C LEU A 124 3.64 1.79 -10.69
N THR A 125 4.36 0.80 -11.20
CA THR A 125 5.09 0.86 -12.47
C THR A 125 4.38 0.15 -13.60
N SER A 126 3.62 -0.89 -13.29
CA SER A 126 2.80 -1.60 -14.27
C SER A 126 1.56 -2.20 -13.64
N PHE A 127 0.52 -2.34 -14.43
CA PHE A 127 -0.73 -2.95 -14.05
C PHE A 127 -1.32 -3.65 -15.27
N GLU A 128 -1.42 -4.97 -15.19
CA GLU A 128 -2.05 -5.78 -16.23
C GLU A 128 -3.19 -6.57 -15.61
N VAL A 129 -4.39 -6.45 -16.18
CA VAL A 129 -5.57 -7.21 -15.75
C VAL A 129 -6.25 -7.81 -16.95
N VAL A 130 -6.53 -9.11 -16.85
CA VAL A 130 -7.37 -9.84 -17.78
C VAL A 130 -8.71 -10.08 -17.12
N ALA A 131 -9.78 -9.72 -17.81
CA ALA A 131 -11.14 -9.90 -17.32
C ALA A 131 -12.04 -10.44 -18.43
N GLU A 132 -12.96 -11.32 -18.07
CA GLU A 132 -14.09 -11.69 -18.91
C GLU A 132 -15.24 -10.75 -18.64
N VAL A 133 -15.87 -10.28 -19.72
CA VAL A 133 -16.99 -9.33 -19.65
C VAL A 133 -18.14 -9.86 -20.48
N ARG A 134 -19.35 -9.73 -19.94
CA ARG A 134 -20.60 -10.00 -20.66
C ARG A 134 -21.64 -8.93 -20.34
N ASP A 135 -22.59 -8.75 -21.24
CA ASP A 135 -23.70 -7.82 -21.04
C ASP A 135 -24.96 -8.58 -20.60
N SER A 136 -25.49 -8.20 -19.43
CA SER A 136 -26.73 -8.78 -18.88
C SER A 136 -28.01 -8.21 -19.52
N GLN A 137 -27.89 -7.18 -20.37
CA GLN A 137 -29.03 -6.54 -21.00
C GLN A 137 -29.68 -7.39 -22.11
N THR A 138 -30.95 -7.09 -22.40
CA THR A 138 -31.71 -7.72 -23.49
C THR A 138 -32.32 -6.63 -24.39
N PRO A 139 -31.85 -6.46 -25.65
CA PRO A 139 -30.74 -7.18 -26.27
C PRO A 139 -29.38 -6.79 -25.65
N ALA A 140 -28.43 -7.73 -25.67
CA ALA A 140 -27.06 -7.46 -25.26
C ALA A 140 -26.37 -6.49 -26.24
N ARG A 141 -25.64 -5.51 -25.72
CA ARG A 141 -24.90 -4.51 -26.53
C ARG A 141 -23.58 -5.05 -27.05
N ILE A 142 -22.96 -5.97 -26.31
CA ILE A 142 -21.71 -6.64 -26.69
C ILE A 142 -21.85 -8.17 -26.60
N ALA A 143 -21.04 -8.87 -27.37
CA ALA A 143 -20.83 -10.30 -27.15
C ALA A 143 -19.97 -10.52 -25.90
N ALA A 144 -20.18 -11.65 -25.21
CA ALA A 144 -19.28 -12.04 -24.13
C ALA A 144 -17.86 -12.28 -24.67
N GLY A 145 -16.85 -11.84 -23.95
CA GLY A 145 -15.45 -11.96 -24.38
C GLY A 145 -14.44 -11.59 -23.31
N THR A 146 -13.17 -11.80 -23.64
CA THR A 146 -12.04 -11.44 -22.78
C THR A 146 -11.54 -10.05 -23.15
N TYR A 147 -11.42 -9.20 -22.14
CA TYR A 147 -10.88 -7.86 -22.20
C TYR A 147 -9.58 -7.80 -21.41
N THR A 148 -8.63 -7.02 -21.92
CA THR A 148 -7.32 -6.85 -21.30
C THR A 148 -7.07 -5.38 -21.03
N VAL A 149 -6.78 -5.07 -19.78
CA VAL A 149 -6.22 -3.80 -19.35
C VAL A 149 -4.73 -3.99 -19.24
N HIS A 150 -3.98 -3.13 -19.90
CA HIS A 150 -2.55 -3.06 -19.76
C HIS A 150 -2.21 -1.61 -19.43
N PHE A 151 -1.36 -1.40 -18.47
CA PHE A 151 -0.86 -0.11 -18.09
C PHE A 151 0.61 -0.26 -17.76
N VAL A 152 1.42 0.60 -18.36
CA VAL A 152 2.83 0.74 -18.02
C VAL A 152 3.03 2.21 -17.72
N ALA A 153 3.51 2.51 -16.52
CA ALA A 153 3.92 3.86 -16.17
C ALA A 153 5.09 4.24 -17.10
N SER A 154 4.83 5.16 -18.02
CA SER A 154 5.80 5.51 -19.06
C SER A 154 6.96 6.37 -18.54
N SER A 155 6.81 6.95 -17.34
CA SER A 155 7.87 7.59 -16.57
C SER A 155 7.41 7.83 -15.12
N SER A 156 8.35 7.99 -14.18
CA SER A 156 8.10 8.25 -12.75
C SER A 156 7.34 9.55 -12.46
N ALA A 157 7.06 10.38 -13.46
CA ALA A 157 6.25 11.59 -13.35
C ALA A 157 4.75 11.36 -13.64
N GLU A 158 4.39 10.23 -14.27
CA GLU A 158 3.00 9.84 -14.56
C GLU A 158 2.51 8.66 -13.69
N GLY A 159 3.40 8.08 -12.88
CA GLY A 159 3.04 7.07 -11.88
C GLY A 159 2.07 7.69 -10.89
N ARG A 160 0.77 7.39 -11.02
CA ARG A 160 -0.23 7.79 -10.03
C ARG A 160 0.06 6.97 -8.77
N PRO A 161 0.57 7.60 -7.70
CA PRO A 161 0.85 6.85 -6.50
C PRO A 161 -0.46 6.36 -5.91
N LEU A 162 -0.54 5.05 -5.63
CA LEU A 162 -1.64 4.53 -4.83
C LEU A 162 -1.39 4.98 -3.40
N LYS A 163 -2.32 5.70 -2.80
CA LYS A 163 -2.13 6.25 -1.46
C LYS A 163 -3.30 5.86 -0.58
N THR A 164 -2.98 5.31 0.59
CA THR A 164 -3.97 5.00 1.62
C THR A 164 -3.56 5.59 2.96
N ALA A 165 -4.52 6.16 3.68
CA ALA A 165 -4.27 6.73 4.99
C ALA A 165 -4.07 5.60 6.00
N VAL A 166 -3.05 5.75 6.85
CA VAL A 166 -2.71 4.74 7.86
C VAL A 166 -2.38 5.45 9.14
N SER A 167 -2.84 4.90 10.26
CA SER A 167 -2.44 5.33 11.59
C SER A 167 -1.67 4.20 12.24
N LEU A 168 -0.42 4.47 12.63
CA LEU A 168 0.37 3.49 13.37
C LEU A 168 0.03 3.54 14.86
N PRO A 169 -0.10 2.38 15.53
CA PRO A 169 -0.28 2.31 16.97
C PRO A 169 1.07 2.53 17.67
N PHE A 170 1.70 3.69 17.46
CA PHE A 170 2.91 4.05 18.17
C PHE A 170 2.57 4.40 19.62
N ASP A 171 3.10 3.60 20.53
CA ASP A 171 3.08 3.88 21.96
C ASP A 171 4.40 4.55 22.31
N GLU A 172 4.36 5.80 22.78
CA GLU A 172 5.56 6.56 23.16
C GLU A 172 6.38 5.89 24.28
N GLN A 173 5.83 4.89 24.97
CA GLN A 173 6.49 4.21 26.10
C GLN A 173 7.26 2.94 25.71
N HIS A 174 7.08 2.41 24.50
CA HIS A 174 7.69 1.14 24.09
C HIS A 174 8.25 1.22 22.67
N PHE A 175 9.48 0.74 22.46
CA PHE A 175 10.07 0.59 21.13
C PHE A 175 9.16 -0.31 20.27
N PRO A 176 8.43 0.26 19.30
CA PRO A 176 7.40 -0.49 18.60
C PRO A 176 8.02 -1.25 17.43
N HIS A 177 7.88 -2.57 17.47
CA HIS A 177 8.01 -3.41 16.29
C HIS A 177 6.63 -3.51 15.64
N VAL A 178 6.52 -3.05 14.39
CA VAL A 178 5.25 -3.01 13.66
C VAL A 178 5.37 -3.86 12.40
N ALA A 179 4.44 -4.81 12.23
CA ALA A 179 4.26 -5.45 10.93
C ALA A 179 3.33 -4.57 10.08
N LEU A 180 3.78 -4.28 8.86
CA LEU A 180 3.06 -3.50 7.86
C LEU A 180 2.72 -4.43 6.70
N ASP A 181 1.46 -4.80 6.59
CA ASP A 181 0.96 -5.68 5.53
C ASP A 181 0.23 -4.81 4.50
N ALA A 182 0.87 -4.55 3.36
CA ALA A 182 0.29 -3.82 2.24
C ALA A 182 -0.20 -4.80 1.16
N ALA A 183 -1.41 -4.60 0.64
CA ALA A 183 -2.01 -5.43 -0.39
C ALA A 183 -2.51 -4.57 -1.55
N LEU A 184 -2.13 -4.95 -2.76
CA LEU A 184 -2.74 -4.45 -3.99
C LEU A 184 -3.97 -5.30 -4.30
N VAL A 185 -5.13 -4.66 -4.41
CA VAL A 185 -6.42 -5.32 -4.56
C VAL A 185 -7.06 -4.92 -5.88
N GLY A 186 -7.14 -5.88 -6.81
CA GLY A 186 -7.95 -5.72 -8.02
C GLY A 186 -9.39 -6.10 -7.76
N THR A 187 -10.36 -5.24 -8.09
CA THR A 187 -11.79 -5.52 -7.90
C THR A 187 -12.56 -5.29 -9.20
N PRO A 188 -13.65 -6.03 -9.48
CA PRO A 188 -14.47 -5.78 -10.66
C PRO A 188 -15.02 -4.35 -10.74
N GLN A 189 -15.20 -3.67 -9.59
CA GLN A 189 -15.71 -2.29 -9.51
C GLN A 189 -14.77 -1.27 -10.17
N MET A 190 -13.50 -1.61 -10.41
CA MET A 190 -12.61 -0.72 -11.19
C MET A 190 -13.09 -0.51 -12.64
N PHE A 191 -13.96 -1.38 -13.13
CA PHE A 191 -14.57 -1.27 -14.47
C PHE A 191 -15.91 -0.51 -14.49
N GLU A 192 -16.38 0.02 -13.36
CA GLU A 192 -17.69 0.68 -13.26
C GLU A 192 -17.84 1.88 -14.21
N GLY A 193 -16.75 2.60 -14.48
CA GLY A 193 -16.72 3.73 -15.42
C GLY A 193 -16.56 3.35 -16.90
N VAL A 194 -16.46 2.06 -17.24
CA VAL A 194 -16.17 1.61 -18.61
C VAL A 194 -17.46 1.32 -19.37
N ASP A 195 -17.64 1.99 -20.51
CA ASP A 195 -18.64 1.59 -21.50
C ASP A 195 -18.02 0.62 -22.52
N PHE A 196 -18.15 -0.68 -22.25
CA PHE A 196 -17.57 -1.72 -23.11
C PHE A 196 -18.12 -1.74 -24.54
N ALA A 197 -19.34 -1.23 -24.76
CA ALA A 197 -19.94 -1.12 -26.09
C ALA A 197 -19.32 0.00 -26.93
N ALA A 198 -18.68 0.99 -26.30
CA ALA A 198 -17.99 2.08 -26.98
C ALA A 198 -16.52 1.77 -27.30
N LEU A 199 -15.99 0.64 -26.82
CA LEU A 199 -14.60 0.25 -27.03
C LEU A 199 -14.33 -0.16 -28.47
N THR A 200 -13.15 0.21 -28.96
CA THR A 200 -12.60 -0.36 -30.18
C THR A 200 -11.72 -1.56 -29.82
N GLY A 201 -12.20 -2.78 -30.11
CA GLY A 201 -11.51 -4.02 -29.76
C GLY A 201 -11.65 -4.40 -28.28
N THR A 202 -10.75 -5.26 -27.79
CA THR A 202 -10.79 -5.83 -26.42
C THR A 202 -9.67 -5.32 -25.51
N THR A 203 -8.76 -4.50 -26.03
CA THR A 203 -7.65 -3.93 -25.26
C THR A 203 -7.99 -2.50 -24.82
N LEU A 204 -8.03 -2.26 -23.50
CA LEU A 204 -8.37 -0.95 -22.97
C LEU A 204 -7.23 0.08 -23.11
N ASP A 205 -5.98 -0.37 -23.23
CA ASP A 205 -4.81 0.50 -23.45
C ASP A 205 -4.65 0.98 -24.90
N ALA A 206 -5.55 0.57 -25.79
CA ALA A 206 -5.52 1.08 -27.15
C ALA A 206 -5.71 2.61 -27.14
N THR A 207 -5.00 3.34 -28.01
CA THR A 207 -5.04 4.80 -28.05
C THR A 207 -6.44 5.38 -28.33
N GLN A 208 -7.34 4.56 -28.87
CA GLN A 208 -8.75 4.90 -29.10
C GLN A 208 -9.62 4.81 -27.83
N ASN A 209 -9.14 4.10 -26.80
CA ASN A 209 -9.90 3.76 -25.59
C ASN A 209 -9.42 4.57 -24.34
N THR A 210 -8.75 5.70 -24.54
CA THR A 210 -8.15 6.54 -23.47
C THR A 210 -9.12 6.84 -22.33
N ALA A 211 -10.38 7.20 -22.63
CA ALA A 211 -11.37 7.50 -21.59
C ALA A 211 -11.68 6.28 -20.69
N ALA A 212 -11.77 5.09 -21.28
CA ALA A 212 -12.00 3.86 -20.53
C ALA A 212 -10.77 3.49 -19.69
N ARG A 213 -9.57 3.64 -20.26
CA ARG A 213 -8.32 3.45 -19.52
C ARG A 213 -8.22 4.38 -18.32
N ASP A 214 -8.46 5.67 -18.52
CA ASP A 214 -8.34 6.68 -17.47
C ASP A 214 -9.38 6.42 -16.35
N ALA A 215 -10.60 6.01 -16.71
CA ALA A 215 -11.64 5.61 -15.76
C ALA A 215 -11.21 4.40 -14.91
N VAL A 216 -10.62 3.36 -15.52
CA VAL A 216 -10.12 2.19 -14.78
C VAL A 216 -8.97 2.59 -13.86
N LEU A 217 -8.00 3.38 -14.35
CA LEU A 217 -6.87 3.82 -13.55
C LEU A 217 -7.30 4.71 -12.38
N GLU A 218 -8.31 5.55 -12.57
CA GLU A 218 -8.88 6.37 -11.50
C GLU A 218 -9.59 5.53 -10.45
N ALA A 219 -10.44 4.59 -10.88
CA ALA A 219 -11.15 3.71 -9.97
C ALA A 219 -10.17 2.80 -9.20
N PHE A 220 -9.15 2.27 -9.89
CA PHE A 220 -8.09 1.48 -9.28
C PHE A 220 -7.30 2.32 -8.26
N ALA A 221 -6.87 3.53 -8.63
CA ALA A 221 -6.11 4.40 -7.73
C ALA A 221 -6.86 4.76 -6.43
N ALA A 222 -8.20 4.76 -6.47
CA ALA A 222 -9.04 5.08 -5.32
C ALA A 222 -9.18 3.94 -4.30
N THR A 223 -9.00 2.68 -4.70
CA THR A 223 -9.36 1.52 -3.85
C THR A 223 -8.30 0.43 -3.78
N ALA A 224 -7.28 0.47 -4.62
CA ALA A 224 -6.39 -0.67 -4.81
C ALA A 224 -5.39 -0.91 -3.69
N LEU A 225 -5.08 0.08 -2.86
CA LEU A 225 -4.10 -0.09 -1.79
C LEU A 225 -4.79 -0.29 -0.44
N ASP A 226 -4.80 -1.54 0.02
CA ASP A 226 -5.25 -1.94 1.34
C ASP A 226 -4.05 -2.11 2.25
N VAL A 227 -4.08 -1.53 3.45
CA VAL A 227 -2.95 -1.58 4.39
C VAL A 227 -3.45 -1.91 5.78
N HIS A 228 -2.79 -2.90 6.37
CA HIS A 228 -3.01 -3.32 7.74
C HIS A 228 -1.73 -3.21 8.54
N THR A 229 -1.87 -2.74 9.78
CA THR A 229 -0.76 -2.59 10.70
C THR A 229 -1.07 -3.32 11.97
N ARG A 230 -0.12 -4.10 12.46
CA ARG A 230 -0.25 -4.83 13.72
C ARG A 230 1.04 -4.74 14.52
N ARG A 231 0.91 -4.73 15.84
CA ARG A 231 2.07 -4.83 16.73
C ARG A 231 2.70 -6.20 16.50
N SER A 232 3.97 -6.23 16.15
CA SER A 232 4.75 -7.46 16.11
C SER A 232 5.06 -7.88 17.56
N PRO A 233 4.91 -9.17 17.91
CA PRO A 233 5.31 -9.67 19.22
C PRO A 233 6.82 -9.55 19.45
#